data_AF-A7B372-F1
#
_entry.id   AF-A7B372-F1
#
_cell.length_a   1.000
_cell.length_b   1.000
_cell.length_c   1.000
_cell.angle_alpha   90.00
_cell.angle_beta   90.00
_cell.angle_gamma   90.00
#
_symmetry.space_group_name_H-M   'P 1'
#
loop_
_entity.id
_entity.type
_entity.pdbx_description
1 polymer ?
#
loop_
_entity_poly.entity_id
_entity_poly.type
_entity_poly.pdbx_seq_one_letter_code
_entity_poly.pdbx_strand_id
1 'polypeptide(L)'
;MYRVSKVLNNNGVIAINMEENIEYVLLGKGIGFGKKISQRFEAPDNCTRYSLKEDTERGSAKELAKSISPEYLEIADEILQKAEMKFGTIDRRILFPLADHISFAADRILSGEQI
;
A
#
# COMPACT_ATOMS: atom_id res chain seq x y z
N MET A 1 -17.69 0.34 -5.81
CA MET A 1 -17.33 -1.03 -6.20
C MET A 1 -15.90 -1.17 -6.73
N TYR A 2 -15.17 -2.20 -6.29
CA TYR A 2 -13.82 -2.54 -6.76
C TYR A 2 -13.76 -3.95 -7.34
N ARG A 3 -12.79 -4.19 -8.23
CA ARG A 3 -12.41 -5.52 -8.74
C ARG A 3 -10.98 -5.85 -8.35
N VAL A 4 -10.75 -6.99 -7.69
CA VAL A 4 -9.41 -7.44 -7.30
C VAL A 4 -8.56 -7.68 -8.55
N SER A 5 -7.44 -6.95 -8.64
CA SER A 5 -6.39 -7.17 -9.65
C SER A 5 -5.33 -8.14 -9.12
N LYS A 6 -4.91 -7.97 -7.85
CA LYS A 6 -3.95 -8.83 -7.15
C LYS A 6 -4.28 -8.88 -5.65
N VAL A 7 -4.13 -10.05 -5.03
CA VAL A 7 -4.13 -10.16 -3.57
C VAL A 7 -2.68 -10.04 -3.10
N LEU A 8 -2.40 -9.09 -2.21
CA LEU A 8 -1.05 -8.89 -1.67
C LEU A 8 -0.82 -9.82 -0.48
N ASN A 9 -1.71 -9.74 0.51
CA ASN A 9 -1.79 -10.64 1.66
C ASN A 9 -3.18 -10.53 2.31
N ASN A 10 -3.32 -10.91 3.59
CA ASN A 10 -4.60 -10.83 4.30
C ASN A 10 -5.11 -9.39 4.49
N ASN A 11 -4.22 -8.40 4.53
CA ASN A 11 -4.53 -7.01 4.86
C ASN A 11 -4.33 -6.04 3.69
N GLY A 12 -3.90 -6.55 2.52
CA GLY A 12 -3.64 -5.73 1.34
C GLY A 12 -4.13 -6.35 0.04
N VAL A 13 -4.72 -5.53 -0.82
CA VAL A 13 -5.09 -5.90 -2.19
C VAL A 13 -4.79 -4.78 -3.17
N ILE A 14 -4.43 -5.13 -4.40
CA ILE A 14 -4.50 -4.20 -5.54
C ILE A 14 -5.85 -4.40 -6.21
N ALA A 15 -6.62 -3.33 -6.34
CA ALA A 15 -7.95 -3.40 -6.93
C ALA A 15 -8.19 -2.23 -7.89
N ILE A 16 -8.96 -2.49 -8.94
CA ILE A 16 -9.40 -1.48 -9.91
C ILE A 16 -10.74 -0.94 -9.42
N ASN A 17 -10.83 0.38 -9.25
CA ASN A 17 -12.10 1.06 -9.06
C ASN A 17 -12.87 1.01 -10.39
N MET A 18 -14.09 0.46 -10.37
CA MET A 18 -14.87 0.23 -11.59
C MET A 18 -15.48 1.50 -12.19
N GLU A 19 -15.60 2.59 -11.42
CA GLU A 19 -16.19 3.86 -11.89
C GLU A 19 -15.16 4.71 -12.63
N GLU A 20 -13.97 4.88 -12.05
CA GLU A 20 -12.88 5.69 -12.62
C GLU A 20 -11.86 4.88 -13.42
N ASN A 21 -11.91 3.55 -13.34
CA ASN A 21 -10.95 2.63 -13.98
C ASN A 21 -9.48 2.88 -13.57
N ILE A 22 -9.26 3.27 -12.30
CA ILE A 22 -7.94 3.49 -11.70
C ILE A 22 -7.59 2.33 -10.75
N GLU A 23 -6.32 1.91 -10.76
CA GLU A 23 -5.81 0.93 -9.81
C GLU A 23 -5.43 1.58 -8.47
N TYR A 24 -5.79 0.90 -7.38
CA TYR A 24 -5.48 1.29 -6.02
C TYR A 24 -4.82 0.15 -5.28
N VAL A 25 -3.92 0.49 -4.36
CA VAL A 25 -3.59 -0.36 -3.22
C VAL A 25 -4.59 -0.03 -2.11
N LEU A 26 -5.29 -1.05 -1.63
CA LEU A 26 -6.21 -0.96 -0.51
C LEU A 26 -5.59 -1.71 0.67
N LEU A 27 -5.41 -1.01 1.78
CA LEU A 27 -4.85 -1.55 3.02
C LEU A 27 -5.91 -1.50 4.12
N GLY A 28 -6.04 -2.59 4.87
CA GLY A 28 -7.00 -2.68 5.96
C GLY A 28 -7.12 -4.09 6.49
N LYS A 29 -7.42 -4.21 7.79
CA LYS A 29 -7.49 -5.49 8.48
C LYS A 29 -8.44 -6.47 7.77
N GLY A 30 -7.91 -7.57 7.26
CA GLY A 30 -8.67 -8.64 6.62
C GLY A 30 -9.23 -8.31 5.22
N ILE A 31 -8.86 -7.19 4.59
CA ILE A 31 -9.44 -6.81 3.28
C ILE A 31 -9.10 -7.80 2.16
N GLY A 32 -7.92 -8.44 2.23
CA GLY A 32 -7.48 -9.46 1.29
C GLY A 32 -7.82 -10.89 1.69
N PHE A 33 -8.28 -11.09 2.94
CA PHE A 33 -8.62 -12.42 3.44
C PHE A 33 -9.74 -13.07 2.62
N GLY A 34 -9.45 -14.25 2.07
CA GLY A 34 -10.40 -15.01 1.24
C GLY A 34 -10.73 -14.37 -0.10
N LYS A 35 -10.07 -13.27 -0.49
CA LYS A 35 -10.30 -12.62 -1.78
C LYS A 35 -9.65 -13.41 -2.92
N LYS A 36 -10.25 -13.34 -4.11
CA LYS A 36 -9.73 -13.94 -5.35
C LYS A 36 -9.56 -12.89 -6.43
N ILE A 37 -8.60 -13.11 -7.33
CA ILE A 37 -8.42 -12.27 -8.53
C ILE A 37 -9.75 -12.20 -9.30
N SER A 38 -10.07 -11.03 -9.83
CA SER A 38 -11.33 -10.68 -10.51
C SER A 38 -12.58 -10.68 -9.63
N GLN A 39 -12.49 -10.99 -8.34
CA GLN A 39 -13.62 -10.83 -7.43
C GLN A 39 -14.02 -9.36 -7.31
N ARG A 40 -15.33 -9.09 -7.36
CA ARG A 40 -15.89 -7.77 -7.07
C ARG A 40 -16.27 -7.66 -5.60
N PHE A 41 -16.05 -6.49 -5.02
CA PHE A 41 -16.38 -6.21 -3.63
C PHE A 41 -16.54 -4.71 -3.40
N GLU A 42 -17.24 -4.34 -2.34
CA GLU A 42 -17.18 -2.98 -1.81
C GLU A 42 -16.02 -2.88 -0.83
N ALA A 43 -15.21 -1.84 -0.99
CA ALA A 43 -14.11 -1.59 -0.07
C ALA A 43 -14.69 -1.10 1.27
N PRO A 44 -14.25 -1.65 2.41
CA PRO A 44 -14.68 -1.18 3.73
C PRO A 44 -14.35 0.30 3.95
N ASP A 45 -15.21 1.04 4.65
CA ASP A 45 -15.00 2.48 4.89
C ASP A 45 -13.72 2.78 5.68
N ASN A 46 -13.28 1.85 6.52
CA ASN A 46 -12.09 1.97 7.35
C ASN A 46 -10.79 1.54 6.65
N CYS A 47 -10.82 1.20 5.35
CA CYS A 47 -9.61 0.88 4.62
C CYS A 47 -8.92 2.14 4.08
N THR A 48 -7.60 2.13 4.06
CA THR A 48 -6.81 3.17 3.41
C THR A 48 -6.69 2.86 1.91
N ARG A 49 -6.76 3.91 1.08
CA ARG A 49 -6.73 3.81 -0.38
C ARG A 49 -5.59 4.65 -0.94
N TYR A 50 -4.72 4.02 -1.72
CA TYR A 50 -3.58 4.67 -2.35
C TYR A 50 -3.64 4.48 -3.86
N SER A 51 -3.72 5.57 -4.61
CA SER A 51 -3.78 5.54 -6.07
C SER A 51 -2.44 5.07 -6.65
N LEU A 52 -2.49 4.15 -7.60
CA LEU A 52 -1.32 3.73 -8.37
C LEU A 52 -1.13 4.54 -9.66
N LYS A 53 -1.90 5.63 -9.84
CA LYS A 53 -1.77 6.54 -10.98
C LYS A 53 -0.60 7.52 -10.81
N GLU A 54 -0.12 7.73 -9.60
CA GLU A 54 0.88 8.75 -9.31
C GLU A 54 2.31 8.25 -9.58
N ASP A 55 3.11 9.10 -10.20
CA ASP A 55 4.56 8.92 -10.29
C ASP A 55 5.22 9.57 -9.07
N THR A 56 6.22 8.88 -8.52
CA THR A 56 7.06 9.37 -7.41
C THR A 56 8.47 9.64 -7.92
N GLU A 57 9.28 10.39 -7.16
CA GLU A 57 10.69 10.62 -7.49
C GLU A 57 11.51 9.31 -7.59
N ARG A 58 11.05 8.22 -6.97
CA ARG A 58 11.68 6.90 -6.95
C ARG A 58 11.17 5.95 -8.04
N GLY A 59 10.17 6.36 -8.82
CA GLY A 59 9.51 5.53 -9.83
C GLY A 59 7.98 5.58 -9.72
N SER A 60 7.29 4.84 -10.58
CA SER A 60 5.82 4.80 -10.53
C SER A 60 5.33 4.08 -9.27
N ALA A 61 4.28 4.61 -8.62
CA ALA A 61 3.64 3.97 -7.48
C ALA A 61 3.28 2.50 -7.77
N LYS A 62 2.88 2.22 -9.01
CA LYS A 62 2.54 0.88 -9.49
C LYS A 62 3.70 -0.09 -9.45
N GLU A 63 4.91 0.33 -9.84
CA GLU A 63 6.08 -0.55 -9.81
C GLU A 63 6.56 -0.77 -8.37
N LEU A 64 6.60 0.30 -7.56
CA LEU A 64 6.94 0.20 -6.14
C LEU A 64 5.98 -0.73 -5.39
N ALA A 65 4.67 -0.62 -5.62
CA ALA A 65 3.66 -1.50 -5.00
C ALA A 65 3.82 -2.98 -5.37
N LYS A 66 4.51 -3.30 -6.48
CA LYS A 66 4.78 -4.69 -6.88
C LYS A 66 6.10 -5.22 -6.34
N SER A 67 7.10 -4.37 -6.18
CA SER A 67 8.44 -4.75 -5.71
C SER A 67 8.55 -4.82 -4.19
N ILE A 68 7.82 -3.95 -3.49
CA ILE A 68 7.85 -3.86 -2.03
C ILE A 68 7.01 -4.98 -1.43
N SER A 69 7.56 -5.69 -0.44
CA SER A 69 6.80 -6.69 0.30
C SER A 69 5.59 -6.04 1.00
N PRO A 70 4.40 -6.67 0.94
CA PRO A 70 3.17 -6.09 1.49
C PRO A 70 3.25 -5.63 2.95
N GLU A 71 4.06 -6.32 3.76
CA GLU A 71 4.26 -6.01 5.17
C GLU A 71 4.85 -4.61 5.36
N TYR A 72 5.73 -4.15 4.46
CA TYR A 72 6.31 -2.82 4.53
C TYR A 72 5.31 -1.71 4.12
N LEU A 73 4.38 -2.03 3.21
CA LEU A 73 3.27 -1.12 2.89
C LEU A 73 2.35 -0.95 4.11
N GLU A 74 2.06 -2.03 4.84
CA GLU A 74 1.27 -1.98 6.07
C GLU A 74 1.97 -1.19 7.18
N ILE A 75 3.26 -1.43 7.40
CA ILE A 75 4.05 -0.68 8.39
C ILE A 75 4.08 0.81 8.05
N ALA A 76 4.28 1.16 6.78
CA ALA A 76 4.27 2.55 6.33
C ALA A 76 2.89 3.20 6.53
N ASP A 77 1.79 2.52 6.19
CA ASP A 77 0.42 3.01 6.45
C ASP A 77 0.17 3.22 7.95
N GLU A 78 0.60 2.30 8.81
CA GLU A 78 0.48 2.45 10.27
C GLU A 78 1.28 3.65 10.81
N ILE A 79 2.49 3.88 10.28
CA ILE A 79 3.31 5.05 10.62
C ILE A 79 2.59 6.33 10.19
N LEU A 80 2.04 6.38 8.97
CA LEU A 80 1.30 7.54 8.46
C LEU A 80 0.04 7.81 9.28
N GLN A 81 -0.71 6.77 9.65
CA GLN A 81 -1.88 6.91 10.54
C GLN A 81 -1.49 7.52 11.89
N LYS A 82 -0.41 7.03 12.52
CA LYS A 82 0.07 7.58 13.80
C LYS A 82 0.60 9.01 13.66
N ALA A 83 1.29 9.31 12.56
CA ALA A 83 1.76 10.66 12.27
C ALA A 83 0.58 11.63 12.09
N GLU A 84 -0.46 11.23 11.37
CA GLU A 84 -1.65 12.06 11.16
C GLU A 84 -2.42 12.32 12.47
N MET A 85 -2.55 11.31 13.33
CA MET A 85 -3.12 11.48 14.66
C MET A 85 -2.34 12.46 15.54
N LYS A 86 -1.02 12.55 15.35
CA LYS A 86 -0.13 13.39 16.17
C LYS A 86 0.03 14.81 15.62
N PHE A 87 0.10 14.95 14.29
CA PHE A 87 0.48 16.19 13.62
C PHE A 87 -0.67 16.82 12.81
N GLY A 88 -1.83 16.16 12.73
CA GLY A 88 -2.92 16.57 11.85
C GLY A 88 -2.68 16.12 10.42
N THR A 89 -3.25 16.82 9.44
CA THR A 89 -3.18 16.45 8.03
C THR A 89 -1.74 16.27 7.54
N ILE A 90 -1.47 15.12 6.93
CA ILE A 90 -0.18 14.81 6.28
C ILE A 90 -0.38 14.43 4.81
N ASP A 91 0.70 14.54 4.02
CA ASP A 91 0.69 14.04 2.65
C ASP A 91 0.83 12.52 2.64
N ARG A 92 -0.26 11.80 2.33
CA ARG A 92 -0.29 10.33 2.26
C ARG A 92 0.33 9.77 0.98
N ARG A 93 0.70 10.59 -0.01
CA ARG A 93 1.38 10.14 -1.23
C ARG A 93 2.78 9.58 -0.95
N ILE A 94 3.34 9.88 0.22
CA ILE A 94 4.64 9.37 0.65
C ILE A 94 4.63 7.88 1.05
N LEU A 95 3.50 7.17 0.99
CA LEU A 95 3.42 5.76 1.35
C LEU A 95 4.48 4.92 0.62
N PHE A 96 4.51 4.97 -0.71
CA PHE A 96 5.39 4.09 -1.48
C PHE A 96 6.88 4.39 -1.26
N PRO A 97 7.32 5.67 -1.29
CA PRO A 97 8.69 6.01 -0.92
C PRO A 97 9.04 5.60 0.51
N LEU A 98 8.13 5.79 1.48
CA LEU A 98 8.38 5.41 2.87
C LEU A 98 8.52 3.89 3.03
N ALA A 99 7.64 3.12 2.40
CA ALA A 99 7.69 1.66 2.42
C ALA A 99 8.98 1.12 1.75
N ASP A 100 9.40 1.73 0.64
CA ASP A 100 10.68 1.42 -0.03
C ASP A 100 11.88 1.70 0.89
N HIS A 101 11.89 2.86 1.56
CA HIS A 101 12.93 3.20 2.53
C HIS A 101 12.99 2.24 3.71
N ILE A 102 11.85 1.83 4.25
CA ILE A 102 11.79 0.86 5.36
C ILE A 102 12.30 -0.50 4.90
N SER A 103 11.85 -0.98 3.73
CA SER A 103 12.31 -2.24 3.14
C SER A 103 13.84 -2.23 2.97
N PHE A 104 14.37 -1.18 2.35
CA PHE A 104 15.81 -1.04 2.13
C PHE A 104 16.60 -0.98 3.44
N ALA A 105 16.11 -0.25 4.45
CA ALA A 105 16.76 -0.18 5.75
C ALA A 105 16.78 -1.55 6.46
N ALA A 106 15.68 -2.31 6.39
CA ALA A 106 15.61 -3.65 6.95
C ALA A 106 16.57 -4.62 6.24
N ASP A 107 16.61 -4.58 4.89
CA ASP A 107 17.49 -5.43 4.09
C ASP A 107 18.97 -5.17 4.39
N ARG A 108 19.37 -3.90 4.56
CA ARG A 108 20.74 -3.53 4.96
C ARG A 108 21.13 -4.13 6.31
N ILE A 109 20.25 -4.03 7.31
CA ILE A 109 20.48 -4.59 8.65
C ILE A 109 20.61 -6.12 8.58
N LEU A 110 19.72 -6.79 7.84
CA LEU A 110 19.74 -8.24 7.66
C LEU A 110 21.00 -8.71 6.92
N SER A 111 21.49 -7.90 5.98
CA SER A 111 22.71 -8.18 5.20
C SER A 111 24.00 -7.83 5.95
N GLY A 112 23.90 -7.24 7.15
CA GLY A 112 25.06 -6.83 7.95
C GLY A 112 25.81 -5.63 7.37
N GLU A 113 25.19 -4.83 6.50
CA GLU A 113 25.77 -3.61 5.98
C GLU A 113 25.78 -2.52 7.07
N GLN A 114 26.94 -1.94 7.36
CA GLN A 114 27.07 -0.85 8.34
C GLN A 114 26.33 0.41 7.85
N ILE A 115 25.74 1.15 8.80
CA ILE A 115 25.07 2.45 8.59
C ILE A 115 26.10 3.56 8.48
#